data_AF-A0A5E4I4Z3-F1
#
_entry.id   AF-A0A5E4I4Z3-F1
#
_cell.length_a   1.000
_cell.length_b   1.000
_cell.length_c   1.000
_cell.angle_alpha   90.00
_cell.angle_beta   90.00
_cell.angle_gamma   90.00
#
_symmetry.space_group_name_H-M   'P 1'
#
loop_
_entity.id
_entity.type
_entity.pdbx_description
1 polymer ?
#
loop_
_entity_poly.entity_id
_entity_poly.type
_entity_poly.pdbx_seq_one_letter_code
_entity_poly.pdbx_strand_id
1 'polypeptide(L)'
;MAAEKKSPRKSARKTAQHKRGRRVSAKRRRDWGYRFGEEMDQRGKEFAEEIEQFGGRVGRRFERSAREWERERHYSWSRTFGVMGPLIGSVFGIVCLALGILFLNLVNLALGSIFISAVSGFLFANLGWFFIIFLFFGYSDYLRKLYPREYWMVSPVIAGAGVVVALWIIAWILNSINISLGSSLIASVVNFLYINLFAIFIIIVVLGYIFAVAAKVFDSGWRRL
;
A
#
# COMPACT_ATOMS: atom_id res chain seq x y z
N MET A 1 36.81 -57.70 45.60
CA MET A 1 36.72 -56.23 45.60
C MET A 1 37.92 -55.66 44.84
N ALA A 2 37.70 -55.11 43.64
CA ALA A 2 38.70 -54.26 42.98
C ALA A 2 37.94 -53.16 42.23
N ALA A 3 37.99 -51.94 42.77
CA ALA A 3 37.30 -50.77 42.25
C ALA A 3 38.08 -50.19 41.06
N GLU A 4 37.45 -50.22 39.88
CA GLU A 4 37.97 -49.62 38.66
C GLU A 4 37.87 -48.08 38.74
N LYS A 5 39.00 -47.43 39.07
CA LYS A 5 39.15 -45.97 39.08
C LYS A 5 39.04 -45.41 37.65
N LYS A 6 37.84 -44.97 37.25
CA LYS A 6 37.64 -44.20 36.02
C LYS A 6 38.41 -42.88 36.08
N SER A 7 39.42 -42.77 35.21
CA SER A 7 40.30 -41.61 35.08
C SER A 7 39.55 -40.32 34.70
N PRO A 8 39.67 -39.22 35.47
CA PRO A 8 38.95 -37.96 35.24
C PRO A 8 39.45 -37.15 34.01
N ARG A 9 40.50 -37.59 33.32
CA ARG A 9 41.09 -36.85 32.18
C ARG A 9 40.25 -36.86 30.91
N LYS A 10 39.35 -37.84 30.71
CA LYS A 10 38.54 -37.94 29.47
C LYS A 10 37.30 -37.04 29.45
N SER A 11 36.75 -36.60 30.60
CA SER A 11 35.56 -35.74 30.64
C SER A 11 35.87 -34.24 30.43
N ALA A 12 37.03 -33.78 30.90
CA ALA A 12 37.46 -32.39 30.73
C ALA A 12 37.72 -32.03 29.25
N ARG A 13 38.23 -32.99 28.45
CA ARG A 13 38.56 -32.78 27.02
C ARG A 13 37.32 -32.64 26.14
N LYS A 14 36.24 -33.40 26.40
CA LYS A 14 34.95 -33.26 25.69
C LYS A 14 34.27 -31.92 25.97
N THR A 15 34.38 -31.43 27.21
CA THR A 15 33.77 -30.15 27.62
C THR A 15 34.49 -28.94 26.97
N ALA A 16 35.81 -29.01 26.79
CA ALA A 16 36.59 -27.99 26.11
C ALA A 16 36.32 -27.92 24.58
N GLN A 17 36.14 -29.07 23.93
CA GLN A 17 35.78 -29.14 22.51
C GLN A 17 34.38 -28.58 22.23
N HIS A 18 33.41 -28.87 23.11
CA HIS A 18 32.04 -28.37 22.99
C HIS A 18 31.93 -26.84 23.22
N LYS A 19 32.77 -26.27 24.10
CA LYS A 19 32.86 -24.82 24.31
C LYS A 19 33.53 -24.08 23.14
N ARG A 20 34.53 -24.69 22.48
CA ARG A 20 35.14 -24.12 21.26
C ARG A 20 34.18 -24.12 20.07
N GLY A 21 33.43 -25.20 19.84
CA GLY A 21 32.42 -25.28 18.77
C GLY A 21 31.31 -24.24 18.91
N ARG A 22 30.82 -23.97 20.13
CA ARG A 22 29.81 -22.93 20.40
C ARG A 22 30.31 -21.49 20.19
N ARG A 23 31.61 -21.23 20.43
CA ARG A 23 32.19 -19.89 20.17
C ARG A 23 32.35 -19.62 18.67
N VAL A 24 32.72 -20.63 17.89
CA VAL A 24 32.88 -20.51 16.43
C VAL A 24 31.52 -20.31 15.76
N SER A 25 30.46 -21.02 16.18
CA SER A 25 29.11 -20.82 15.63
C SER A 25 28.49 -19.47 16.01
N ALA A 26 28.76 -18.96 17.22
CA ALA A 26 28.31 -17.63 17.64
C ALA A 26 29.03 -16.48 16.91
N LYS A 27 30.32 -16.65 16.57
CA LYS A 27 31.04 -15.69 15.74
C LYS A 27 30.53 -15.69 14.30
N ARG A 28 30.31 -16.88 13.73
CA ARG A 28 29.80 -17.05 12.36
C ARG A 28 28.39 -16.47 12.16
N ARG A 29 27.50 -16.59 13.17
CA ARG A 29 26.17 -15.95 13.14
C ARG A 29 26.24 -14.43 13.21
N ARG A 30 27.19 -13.87 13.97
CA ARG A 30 27.39 -12.41 14.04
C ARG A 30 27.93 -11.85 12.73
N ASP A 31 28.94 -12.49 12.15
CA ASP A 31 29.48 -12.09 10.84
C ASP A 31 28.44 -12.20 9.73
N TRP A 32 27.60 -13.24 9.77
CA TRP A 32 26.50 -13.38 8.81
C TRP A 32 25.46 -12.27 8.98
N GLY A 33 25.06 -11.93 10.21
CA GLY A 33 24.13 -10.84 10.48
C GLY A 33 24.67 -9.47 10.06
N TYR A 34 25.97 -9.23 10.22
CA TYR A 34 26.60 -7.97 9.81
C TYR A 34 26.60 -7.82 8.29
N ARG A 35 26.99 -8.88 7.55
CA ARG A 35 26.99 -8.88 6.08
C ARG A 35 25.59 -8.79 5.51
N PHE A 36 24.64 -9.52 6.09
CA PHE A 36 23.25 -9.45 5.67
C PHE A 36 22.65 -8.08 5.93
N GLY A 37 22.99 -7.45 7.07
CA GLY A 37 22.57 -6.09 7.40
C GLY A 37 23.12 -5.06 6.41
N GLU A 38 24.42 -5.11 6.07
CA GLU A 38 25.02 -4.23 5.06
C GLU A 38 24.43 -4.47 3.66
N GLU A 39 24.19 -5.72 3.26
CA GLU A 39 23.60 -6.04 1.96
C GLU A 39 22.14 -5.55 1.86
N MET A 40 21.37 -5.68 2.93
CA MET A 40 19.99 -5.17 2.98
C MET A 40 19.94 -3.64 3.06
N ASP A 41 20.91 -2.99 3.70
CA ASP A 41 21.01 -1.52 3.74
C ASP A 41 21.36 -0.96 2.36
N GLN A 42 22.27 -1.61 1.62
CA GLN A 42 22.59 -1.23 0.24
C GLN A 42 21.40 -1.45 -0.70
N ARG A 43 20.79 -2.64 -0.67
CA ARG A 43 19.59 -2.92 -1.49
C ARG A 43 18.41 -2.04 -1.10
N GLY A 44 18.29 -1.68 0.17
CA GLY A 44 17.25 -0.76 0.66
C GLY A 44 17.41 0.64 0.08
N LYS A 45 18.64 1.15 -0.03
CA LYS A 45 18.94 2.44 -0.66
C LYS A 45 18.69 2.42 -2.16
N GLU A 46 19.13 1.38 -2.85
CA GLU A 46 18.87 1.19 -4.30
C GLU A 46 17.37 1.10 -4.58
N PHE A 47 16.63 0.35 -3.77
CA PHE A 47 15.18 0.23 -3.89
C PHE A 47 14.45 1.54 -3.57
N ALA A 48 14.92 2.31 -2.58
CA ALA A 48 14.36 3.62 -2.25
C ALA A 48 14.57 4.62 -3.40
N GLU A 49 15.77 4.68 -3.97
CA GLU A 49 16.07 5.51 -5.14
C GLU A 49 15.27 5.08 -6.37
N GLU A 50 15.11 3.77 -6.59
CA GLU A 50 14.32 3.24 -7.71
C GLU A 50 12.83 3.56 -7.56
N ILE A 51 12.27 3.44 -6.35
CA ILE A 51 10.90 3.85 -6.04
C ILE A 51 10.72 5.37 -6.18
N GLU A 52 11.69 6.18 -5.76
CA GLU A 52 11.61 7.64 -5.89
C GLU A 52 11.64 8.06 -7.37
N GLN A 53 12.51 7.44 -8.18
CA GLN A 53 12.57 7.69 -9.62
C GLN A 53 11.35 7.15 -10.37
N PHE A 54 10.81 6.01 -9.96
CA PHE A 54 9.59 5.44 -10.53
C PHE A 54 8.38 6.30 -10.15
N GLY A 55 8.23 6.63 -8.86
CA GLY A 55 7.20 7.52 -8.33
C GLY A 55 7.26 8.91 -8.95
N GLY A 56 8.44 9.48 -9.16
CA GLY A 56 8.63 10.75 -9.84
C GLY A 56 8.31 10.71 -11.34
N ARG A 57 8.49 9.56 -12.03
CA ARG A 57 8.14 9.40 -13.45
C ARG A 57 6.65 9.12 -13.65
N VAL A 58 6.09 8.22 -12.84
CA VAL A 58 4.66 7.89 -12.84
C VAL A 58 3.86 9.09 -12.38
N GLY A 59 4.28 9.74 -11.29
CA GLY A 59 3.68 10.98 -10.78
C GLY A 59 3.66 12.08 -11.84
N ARG A 60 4.77 12.37 -12.51
CA ARG A 60 4.81 13.42 -13.56
C ARG A 60 4.00 13.08 -14.80
N ARG A 61 3.89 11.80 -15.20
CA ARG A 61 3.02 11.39 -16.32
C ARG A 61 1.55 11.47 -15.94
N PHE A 62 1.17 10.93 -14.77
CA PHE A 62 -0.19 11.05 -14.26
C PHE A 62 -0.57 12.52 -14.10
N GLU A 63 0.32 13.35 -13.60
CA GLU A 63 0.06 14.77 -13.37
C GLU A 63 -0.05 15.57 -14.69
N ARG A 64 0.72 15.24 -15.74
CA ARG A 64 0.54 15.86 -17.07
C ARG A 64 -0.75 15.40 -17.74
N SER A 65 -1.00 14.09 -17.78
CA SER A 65 -2.21 13.53 -18.38
C SER A 65 -3.47 13.98 -17.62
N ALA A 66 -3.40 14.06 -16.29
CA ALA A 66 -4.47 14.64 -15.48
C ALA A 66 -4.63 16.14 -15.74
N ARG A 67 -3.55 16.93 -15.83
CA ARG A 67 -3.64 18.38 -16.10
C ARG A 67 -4.18 18.70 -17.50
N GLU A 68 -3.88 17.87 -18.49
CA GLU A 68 -4.40 18.01 -19.86
C GLU A 68 -5.87 17.63 -19.93
N TRP A 69 -6.26 16.50 -19.35
CA TRP A 69 -7.68 16.11 -19.23
C TRP A 69 -8.50 17.07 -18.33
N GLU A 70 -7.90 17.63 -17.28
CA GLU A 70 -8.52 18.61 -16.38
C GLU A 70 -8.74 19.97 -17.04
N ARG A 71 -7.82 20.42 -17.91
CA ARG A 71 -7.96 21.70 -18.61
C ARG A 71 -9.10 21.68 -19.63
N GLU A 72 -9.27 20.58 -20.37
CA GLU A 72 -10.24 20.53 -21.48
C GLU A 72 -11.67 20.16 -21.04
N ARG A 73 -11.85 19.20 -20.12
CA ARG A 73 -13.19 18.73 -19.72
C ARG A 73 -13.74 19.40 -18.46
N HIS A 74 -12.87 19.78 -17.53
CA HIS A 74 -13.29 20.10 -16.17
C HIS A 74 -13.48 21.59 -15.87
N TYR A 75 -12.89 22.50 -16.65
CA TYR A 75 -13.10 23.95 -16.49
C TYR A 75 -14.55 24.38 -16.76
N SER A 76 -15.26 23.65 -17.63
CA SER A 76 -16.68 23.87 -17.93
C SER A 76 -17.60 23.24 -16.88
N TRP A 77 -17.31 21.99 -16.47
CA TRP A 77 -18.20 21.22 -15.60
C TRP A 77 -18.27 21.76 -14.16
N SER A 78 -17.13 22.13 -13.57
CA SER A 78 -17.09 22.69 -12.21
C SER A 78 -17.71 24.09 -12.13
N ARG A 79 -17.62 24.87 -13.22
CA ARG A 79 -18.28 26.19 -13.33
C ARG A 79 -19.79 26.06 -13.49
N THR A 80 -20.26 25.02 -14.17
CA THR A 80 -21.70 24.80 -14.44
C THR A 80 -22.44 24.23 -13.24
N PHE A 81 -21.83 23.28 -12.50
CA PHE A 81 -22.51 22.56 -11.42
C PHE A 81 -22.01 22.92 -10.01
N GLY A 82 -20.89 23.64 -9.87
CA GLY A 82 -20.38 24.10 -8.58
C GLY A 82 -20.24 22.96 -7.55
N VAL A 83 -20.79 23.18 -6.36
CA VAL A 83 -20.79 22.23 -5.22
C VAL A 83 -21.55 20.92 -5.53
N MET A 84 -22.48 20.94 -6.50
CA MET A 84 -23.20 19.74 -6.94
C MET A 84 -22.38 18.86 -7.89
N GLY A 85 -21.29 19.38 -8.47
CA GLY A 85 -20.47 18.67 -9.44
C GLY A 85 -19.96 17.30 -8.94
N PRO A 86 -19.33 17.22 -7.75
CA PRO A 86 -18.91 15.95 -7.16
C PRO A 86 -20.03 14.94 -6.94
N LEU A 87 -21.20 15.40 -6.50
CA LEU A 87 -22.37 14.56 -6.28
C LEU A 87 -22.82 13.92 -7.60
N ILE A 88 -22.99 14.72 -8.65
CA ILE A 88 -23.38 14.24 -9.98
C ILE A 88 -22.32 13.26 -10.52
N GLY A 89 -21.03 13.59 -10.35
CA GLY A 89 -19.93 12.72 -10.76
C GLY A 89 -19.95 11.37 -10.05
N SER A 90 -20.24 11.34 -8.76
CA SER A 90 -20.36 10.09 -7.99
C SER A 90 -21.55 9.24 -8.41
N VAL A 91 -22.72 9.86 -8.68
CA VAL A 91 -23.90 9.16 -9.21
C VAL A 91 -23.58 8.55 -10.58
N PHE A 92 -22.96 9.31 -11.47
CA PHE A 92 -22.54 8.82 -12.77
C PHE A 92 -21.52 7.66 -12.65
N GLY A 93 -20.55 7.79 -11.74
CA GLY A 93 -19.60 6.72 -11.43
C GLY A 93 -20.27 5.42 -10.99
N ILE A 94 -21.33 5.51 -10.18
CA ILE A 94 -22.11 4.34 -9.75
C ILE A 94 -22.93 3.75 -10.88
N VAL A 95 -23.54 4.57 -11.73
CA VAL A 95 -24.24 4.07 -12.93
C VAL A 95 -23.26 3.33 -13.84
N CYS A 96 -22.07 3.89 -14.09
CA CYS A 96 -21.02 3.20 -14.85
C CYS A 96 -20.59 1.88 -14.18
N LEU A 97 -20.43 1.87 -12.86
CA LEU A 97 -20.05 0.67 -12.12
C LEU A 97 -21.15 -0.41 -12.18
N ALA A 98 -22.42 -0.02 -12.07
CA ALA A 98 -23.57 -0.91 -12.21
C ALA A 98 -23.67 -1.51 -13.62
N LEU A 99 -23.43 -0.71 -14.66
CA LEU A 99 -23.32 -1.20 -16.05
C LEU A 99 -22.15 -2.18 -16.20
N GLY A 100 -21.01 -1.92 -15.54
CA GLY A 100 -19.87 -2.83 -15.50
C GLY A 100 -20.22 -4.16 -14.82
N ILE A 101 -20.95 -4.14 -13.70
CA ILE A 101 -21.46 -5.34 -13.03
C ILE A 101 -22.38 -6.13 -13.96
N LEU A 102 -23.30 -5.45 -14.67
CA LEU A 102 -24.20 -6.08 -15.64
C LEU A 102 -23.40 -6.77 -16.75
N PHE A 103 -22.40 -6.08 -17.31
CA PHE A 103 -21.51 -6.65 -18.31
C PHE A 103 -20.74 -7.87 -17.78
N LEU A 104 -20.19 -7.81 -16.56
CA LEU A 104 -19.52 -8.95 -15.93
C LEU A 104 -20.46 -10.15 -15.78
N ASN A 105 -21.71 -9.91 -15.35
CA ASN A 105 -22.71 -10.97 -15.24
C ASN A 105 -23.07 -11.57 -16.60
N LEU A 106 -23.16 -10.76 -17.66
CA LEU A 106 -23.38 -11.25 -19.02
C LEU A 106 -22.23 -12.16 -19.48
N VAL A 107 -20.99 -11.75 -19.25
CA VAL A 107 -19.81 -12.58 -19.54
C VAL A 107 -19.81 -13.85 -18.69
N ASN A 108 -20.24 -13.77 -17.42
CA ASN A 108 -20.32 -14.91 -16.54
C ASN A 108 -21.34 -15.96 -16.99
N LEU A 109 -22.45 -15.55 -17.65
CA LEU A 109 -23.40 -16.50 -18.23
C LEU A 109 -22.76 -17.37 -19.32
N ALA A 110 -21.82 -16.81 -20.08
CA ALA A 110 -21.11 -17.55 -21.12
C ALA A 110 -19.96 -18.41 -20.57
N LEU A 111 -19.25 -17.93 -19.54
CA LEU A 111 -18.02 -18.57 -19.03
C LEU A 111 -18.22 -19.44 -17.78
N GLY A 112 -19.29 -19.24 -17.01
CA GLY A 112 -19.54 -19.97 -15.75
C GLY A 112 -18.43 -19.81 -14.71
N SER A 113 -17.74 -18.66 -14.67
CA SER A 113 -16.55 -18.46 -13.85
C SER A 113 -16.88 -18.05 -12.41
N ILE A 114 -16.48 -18.88 -11.45
CA ILE A 114 -16.62 -18.59 -10.01
C ILE A 114 -15.95 -17.26 -9.64
N PHE A 115 -14.80 -16.95 -10.25
CA PHE A 115 -14.10 -15.69 -10.01
C PHE A 115 -14.90 -14.48 -10.48
N ILE A 116 -15.48 -14.53 -11.68
CA ILE A 116 -16.28 -13.42 -12.23
C ILE A 116 -17.52 -13.20 -11.35
N SER A 117 -18.17 -14.28 -10.92
CA SER A 117 -19.30 -14.23 -9.98
C SER A 117 -18.90 -13.59 -8.64
N ALA A 118 -17.73 -13.94 -8.10
CA ALA A 118 -17.23 -13.34 -6.86
C ALA A 118 -16.95 -11.84 -7.03
N VAL A 119 -16.32 -11.44 -8.13
CA VAL A 119 -16.02 -10.02 -8.43
C VAL A 119 -17.32 -9.21 -8.60
N SER A 120 -18.29 -9.71 -9.37
CA SER A 120 -19.56 -9.01 -9.56
C SER A 120 -20.36 -8.91 -8.26
N GLY A 121 -20.38 -10.00 -7.46
CA GLY A 121 -20.99 -10.02 -6.14
C GLY A 121 -20.37 -9.01 -5.18
N PHE A 122 -19.04 -8.87 -5.16
CA PHE A 122 -18.37 -7.86 -4.34
C PHE A 122 -18.66 -6.43 -4.76
N LEU A 123 -18.58 -6.13 -6.06
CA LEU A 123 -18.86 -4.80 -6.57
C LEU A 123 -20.31 -4.40 -6.24
N PHE A 124 -21.24 -5.35 -6.35
CA PHE A 124 -22.64 -5.13 -5.98
C PHE A 124 -22.84 -4.95 -4.48
N ALA A 125 -22.25 -5.83 -3.65
CA ALA A 125 -22.36 -5.75 -2.20
C ALA A 125 -21.74 -4.46 -1.61
N ASN A 126 -20.75 -3.89 -2.30
CA ASN A 126 -20.05 -2.69 -1.87
C ASN A 126 -20.41 -1.45 -2.69
N LEU A 127 -21.51 -1.48 -3.45
CA LEU A 127 -21.93 -0.36 -4.31
C LEU A 127 -22.05 0.95 -3.52
N GLY A 128 -22.66 0.91 -2.33
CA GLY A 128 -22.78 2.07 -1.45
C GLY A 128 -21.43 2.61 -0.95
N TRP A 129 -20.47 1.72 -0.66
CA TRP A 129 -19.11 2.12 -0.28
C TRP A 129 -18.39 2.80 -1.45
N PHE A 130 -18.50 2.27 -2.66
CA PHE A 130 -17.95 2.92 -3.85
C PHE A 130 -18.58 4.30 -4.08
N PHE A 131 -19.87 4.47 -3.79
CA PHE A 131 -20.53 5.77 -3.91
C PHE A 131 -19.90 6.79 -2.96
N ILE A 132 -19.76 6.42 -1.68
CA ILE A 132 -19.14 7.28 -0.66
C ILE A 132 -17.68 7.59 -1.03
N ILE A 133 -16.94 6.61 -1.53
CA ILE A 133 -15.56 6.76 -1.99
C ILE A 133 -15.49 7.75 -3.16
N PHE A 134 -16.31 7.57 -4.19
CA PHE A 134 -16.36 8.48 -5.34
C PHE A 134 -16.79 9.90 -4.93
N LEU A 135 -17.74 10.00 -4.01
CA LEU A 135 -18.19 11.29 -3.46
C LEU A 135 -17.06 11.98 -2.69
N PHE A 136 -16.38 11.24 -1.81
CA PHE A 136 -15.25 11.73 -1.02
C PHE A 136 -14.11 12.24 -1.90
N PHE A 137 -13.69 11.46 -2.90
CA PHE A 137 -12.62 11.87 -3.83
C PHE A 137 -13.07 12.99 -4.76
N GLY A 138 -14.33 13.00 -5.19
CA GLY A 138 -14.89 14.09 -5.98
C GLY A 138 -14.89 15.41 -5.22
N TYR A 139 -15.31 15.42 -3.95
CA TYR A 139 -15.28 16.62 -3.12
C TYR A 139 -13.86 17.02 -2.76
N SER A 140 -12.97 16.06 -2.51
CA SER A 140 -11.55 16.33 -2.29
C SER A 140 -10.93 17.08 -3.46
N ASP A 141 -11.18 16.62 -4.69
CA ASP A 141 -10.71 17.29 -5.89
C ASP A 141 -11.35 18.68 -6.10
N TYR A 142 -12.64 18.81 -5.80
CA TYR A 142 -13.33 20.10 -5.82
C TYR A 142 -12.71 21.11 -4.84
N LEU A 143 -12.45 20.69 -3.59
CA LEU A 143 -11.83 21.53 -2.57
C LEU A 143 -10.39 21.89 -2.92
N ARG A 144 -9.64 20.98 -3.54
CA ARG A 144 -8.30 21.26 -4.07
C ARG A 144 -8.30 22.43 -5.06
N LYS A 145 -9.36 22.53 -5.88
CA LYS A 145 -9.53 23.58 -6.89
C LYS A 145 -10.01 24.89 -6.27
N LEU A 146 -10.91 24.83 -5.30
CA LEU A 146 -11.47 26.01 -4.64
C LEU A 146 -10.48 26.68 -3.68
N TYR A 147 -9.70 25.87 -2.95
CA TYR A 147 -8.81 26.31 -1.87
C TYR A 147 -7.39 25.74 -2.05
N PRO A 148 -6.68 26.06 -3.14
CA PRO A 148 -5.37 25.46 -3.44
C PRO A 148 -4.32 25.77 -2.37
N ARG A 149 -4.46 26.91 -1.66
CA ARG A 149 -3.54 27.34 -0.61
C ARG A 149 -3.77 26.65 0.73
N GLU A 150 -5.00 26.28 1.07
CA GLU A 150 -5.30 25.54 2.31
C GLU A 150 -5.23 24.01 2.10
N TYR A 151 -5.47 23.53 0.89
CA TYR A 151 -5.56 22.09 0.58
C TYR A 151 -4.30 21.28 0.90
N TRP A 152 -3.12 21.92 0.92
CA TRP A 152 -1.88 21.26 1.31
C TRP A 152 -1.94 20.57 2.68
N MET A 153 -2.74 21.08 3.63
CA MET A 153 -2.91 20.48 4.95
C MET A 153 -3.75 19.20 4.92
N VAL A 154 -4.68 19.07 3.98
CA VAL A 154 -5.62 17.95 3.91
C VAL A 154 -5.15 16.88 2.93
N SER A 155 -4.29 17.26 1.98
CA SER A 155 -3.73 16.37 0.95
C SER A 155 -3.14 15.05 1.50
N PRO A 156 -2.32 15.04 2.58
CA PRO A 156 -1.79 13.80 3.14
C PRO A 156 -2.88 12.83 3.61
N VAL A 157 -3.96 13.35 4.21
CA VAL A 157 -5.10 12.55 4.70
C VAL A 157 -5.85 11.92 3.53
N ILE A 158 -6.11 12.71 2.49
CA ILE A 158 -6.82 12.26 1.28
C ILE A 158 -6.00 11.20 0.54
N ALA A 159 -4.69 11.41 0.41
CA ALA A 159 -3.77 10.44 -0.17
C ALA A 159 -3.74 9.14 0.64
N GLY A 160 -3.65 9.24 1.98
CA GLY A 160 -3.72 8.09 2.88
C GLY A 160 -5.00 7.29 2.71
N ALA A 161 -6.15 7.97 2.66
CA ALA A 161 -7.44 7.32 2.41
C ALA A 161 -7.47 6.58 1.07
N GLY A 162 -6.89 7.17 0.01
CA GLY A 162 -6.76 6.53 -1.30
C GLY A 162 -5.95 5.23 -1.27
N VAL A 163 -4.82 5.24 -0.58
CA VAL A 163 -3.98 4.03 -0.46
C VAL A 163 -4.68 2.95 0.34
N VAL A 164 -5.37 3.30 1.44
CA VAL A 164 -6.13 2.34 2.26
C VAL A 164 -7.25 1.70 1.46
N VAL A 165 -8.02 2.49 0.69
CA VAL A 165 -9.06 1.97 -0.19
C VAL A 165 -8.47 1.02 -1.22
N ALA A 166 -7.35 1.38 -1.85
CA ALA A 166 -6.68 0.52 -2.82
C ALA A 166 -6.20 -0.80 -2.18
N LEU A 167 -5.58 -0.75 -1.00
CA LEU A 167 -5.12 -1.93 -0.27
C LEU A 167 -6.28 -2.81 0.18
N TRP A 168 -7.41 -2.22 0.59
CA TRP A 168 -8.62 -2.96 0.93
C TRP A 168 -9.18 -3.73 -0.27
N ILE A 169 -9.23 -3.10 -1.45
CA ILE A 169 -9.63 -3.76 -2.70
C ILE A 169 -8.66 -4.90 -3.05
N ILE A 170 -7.35 -4.66 -2.96
CA ILE A 170 -6.33 -5.68 -3.22
C ILE A 170 -6.46 -6.87 -2.25
N ALA A 171 -6.61 -6.60 -0.95
CA ALA A 171 -6.79 -7.64 0.06
C ALA A 171 -8.03 -8.48 -0.23
N TRP A 172 -9.12 -7.83 -0.66
CA TRP A 172 -10.33 -8.54 -1.05
C TRP A 172 -10.13 -9.43 -2.28
N ILE A 173 -9.47 -8.92 -3.35
CA ILE A 173 -9.16 -9.71 -4.55
C ILE A 173 -8.29 -10.92 -4.18
N LEU A 174 -7.24 -10.70 -3.37
CA LEU A 174 -6.37 -11.78 -2.89
C LEU A 174 -7.13 -12.82 -2.08
N ASN A 175 -8.08 -12.39 -1.24
CA ASN A 175 -8.93 -13.30 -0.49
C ASN A 175 -9.78 -14.17 -1.42
N SER A 176 -10.38 -13.56 -2.45
CA SER A 176 -11.18 -14.28 -3.45
C SER A 176 -10.36 -15.31 -4.23
N ILE A 177 -9.12 -14.98 -4.58
CA ILE A 177 -8.19 -15.94 -5.20
C ILE A 177 -7.83 -17.06 -4.20
N ASN A 178 -7.63 -16.70 -2.94
CA ASN A 178 -7.24 -17.66 -1.91
C ASN A 178 -8.31 -18.71 -1.60
N ILE A 179 -9.59 -18.36 -1.71
CA ILE A 179 -10.70 -19.32 -1.56
C ILE A 179 -10.54 -20.49 -2.55
N SER A 180 -10.06 -20.22 -3.76
CA SER A 180 -9.81 -21.25 -4.78
C SER A 180 -8.49 -21.99 -4.60
N LEU A 181 -7.44 -21.32 -4.10
CA LEU A 181 -6.09 -21.91 -3.97
C LEU A 181 -5.84 -22.60 -2.63
N GLY A 182 -6.56 -22.24 -1.57
CA GLY A 182 -6.36 -22.76 -0.21
C GLY A 182 -4.97 -22.48 0.37
N SER A 183 -4.31 -21.38 -0.03
CA SER A 183 -2.93 -21.08 0.37
C SER A 183 -2.86 -20.40 1.75
N SER A 184 -2.16 -21.04 2.69
CA SER A 184 -1.93 -20.48 4.03
C SER A 184 -1.11 -19.18 4.00
N LEU A 185 -0.20 -19.04 3.03
CA LEU A 185 0.59 -17.83 2.85
C LEU A 185 -0.27 -16.65 2.40
N ILE A 186 -1.15 -16.86 1.40
CA ILE A 186 -2.04 -15.80 0.92
C ILE A 186 -3.03 -15.41 2.02
N ALA A 187 -3.61 -16.38 2.73
CA ALA A 187 -4.46 -16.11 3.89
C ALA A 187 -3.76 -15.23 4.94
N SER A 188 -2.48 -15.51 5.23
CA SER A 188 -1.70 -14.73 6.19
C SER A 188 -1.48 -13.28 5.72
N VAL A 189 -1.16 -13.08 4.43
CA VAL A 189 -0.99 -11.75 3.84
C VAL A 189 -2.31 -10.97 3.86
N VAL A 190 -3.41 -11.60 3.47
CA VAL A 190 -4.75 -10.99 3.48
C VAL A 190 -5.14 -10.59 4.90
N ASN A 191 -4.96 -11.48 5.87
CA ASN A 191 -5.25 -11.18 7.27
C ASN A 191 -4.37 -10.05 7.83
N PHE A 192 -3.07 -10.07 7.50
CA PHE A 192 -2.17 -8.98 7.86
C PHE A 192 -2.65 -7.64 7.30
N LEU A 193 -3.05 -7.59 6.02
CA LEU A 193 -3.57 -6.37 5.41
C LEU A 193 -4.81 -5.89 6.16
N TYR A 194 -5.83 -6.74 6.35
CA TYR A 194 -7.07 -6.31 7.01
C TYR A 194 -6.85 -5.80 8.44
N ILE A 195 -6.01 -6.47 9.24
CA ILE A 195 -5.73 -6.05 10.62
C ILE A 195 -4.95 -4.73 10.64
N ASN A 196 -4.03 -4.52 9.70
CA ASN A 196 -3.11 -3.39 9.72
C ASN A 196 -3.52 -2.22 8.83
N LEU A 197 -4.68 -2.26 8.15
CA LEU A 197 -5.15 -1.17 7.27
C LEU A 197 -5.13 0.19 7.96
N PHE A 198 -5.59 0.26 9.22
CA PHE A 198 -5.58 1.50 9.99
C PHE A 198 -4.17 1.94 10.39
N ALA A 199 -3.28 1.02 10.76
CA ALA A 199 -1.89 1.37 11.06
C ALA A 199 -1.17 1.90 9.82
N ILE A 200 -1.40 1.27 8.66
CA ILE A 200 -0.86 1.71 7.36
C ILE A 200 -1.39 3.10 7.01
N PHE A 201 -2.68 3.38 7.22
CA PHE A 201 -3.27 4.70 7.06
C PHE A 201 -2.50 5.76 7.85
N ILE A 202 -2.32 5.55 9.16
CA ILE A 202 -1.65 6.51 10.03
C ILE A 202 -0.20 6.73 9.58
N ILE A 203 0.53 5.67 9.24
CA ILE A 203 1.91 5.78 8.75
C ILE A 203 1.97 6.64 7.48
N ILE A 204 1.08 6.40 6.51
CA ILE A 204 1.07 7.16 5.25
C ILE A 204 0.72 8.63 5.51
N VAL A 205 -0.24 8.91 6.38
CA VAL A 205 -0.61 10.28 6.73
C VAL A 205 0.55 11.01 7.39
N VAL A 206 1.23 10.38 8.36
CA VAL A 206 2.40 10.95 9.04
C VAL A 206 3.52 11.24 8.03
N LEU A 207 3.87 10.26 7.18
CA LEU A 207 4.87 10.46 6.13
C LEU A 207 4.47 11.59 5.17
N GLY A 208 3.21 11.61 4.74
CA GLY A 208 2.69 12.66 3.87
C GLY A 208 2.79 14.05 4.49
N TYR A 209 2.55 14.20 5.79
CA TYR A 209 2.75 15.47 6.50
C TYR A 209 4.24 15.86 6.58
N ILE A 210 5.13 14.91 6.86
CA ILE A 210 6.58 15.17 6.88
C ILE A 210 7.03 15.73 5.53
N PHE A 211 6.63 15.08 4.42
CA PHE A 211 6.94 15.56 3.07
C PHE A 211 6.32 16.92 2.75
N ALA A 212 5.05 17.14 3.12
CA ALA A 212 4.36 18.40 2.87
C ALA A 212 5.02 19.58 3.58
N VAL A 213 5.48 19.39 4.82
CA VAL A 213 6.20 20.41 5.58
C VAL A 213 7.60 20.64 4.99
N ALA A 214 8.34 19.57 4.69
CA ALA A 214 9.68 19.67 4.11
C ALA A 214 9.66 20.44 2.78
N ALA A 215 8.71 20.13 1.89
CA ALA A 215 8.54 20.84 0.62
C ALA A 215 8.24 22.33 0.81
N LYS A 216 7.39 22.68 1.80
CA LYS A 216 7.04 24.07 2.09
C LYS A 216 8.21 24.87 2.67
N VAL A 217 9.01 24.27 3.55
CA VAL A 217 10.22 24.89 4.11
C VAL A 217 11.21 25.17 2.99
N PHE A 218 11.44 24.21 2.10
CA PHE A 218 12.36 24.36 0.98
C PHE A 218 11.94 25.46 0.00
N ASP A 219 10.65 25.52 -0.37
CA ASP A 219 10.13 26.57 -1.26
C ASP A 219 10.23 27.98 -0.64
N SER A 220 10.17 28.08 0.69
CA SER A 220 10.31 29.36 1.40
C SER A 220 11.76 29.84 1.56
N GLY A 221 12.73 28.93 1.52
CA GLY A 221 14.17 29.24 1.60
C GLY A 221 14.71 29.78 0.28
N TRP A 222 14.24 29.24 -0.84
CA TRP A 222 14.68 29.66 -2.18
C TRP A 222 14.21 31.07 -2.57
N ARG A 223 13.07 31.55 -2.05
CA ARG A 223 12.55 32.90 -2.35
C ARG A 223 13.26 34.03 -1.60
N ARG A 224 14.21 33.72 -0.70
CA ARG A 224 14.94 34.71 0.10
C ARG A 224 16.40 34.90 -0.36
N LEU A 225 16.83 34.15 -1.37
CA LEU A 225 18.12 34.28 -2.06
C LEU A 225 17.87 34.91 -3.44
#